data_AF-A0A7J9GN15-F1
#
_entry.id   AF-A0A7J9GN15-F1
#
_cell.length_a   1.000
_cell.length_b   1.000
_cell.length_c   1.000
_cell.angle_alpha   90.00
_cell.angle_beta   90.00
_cell.angle_gamma   90.00
#
_symmetry.space_group_name_H-M   'P 1'
#
loop_
_entity.id
_entity.type
_entity.pdbx_description
1 polymer ?
#
loop_
_entity_poly.entity_id
_entity_poly.type
_entity_poly.pdbx_seq_one_letter_code
_entity_poly.pdbx_strand_id
1 'polypeptide(L)'
;MLTTKFETLRMQDSEIIDEFYGKLCDLSNQAFSIREEYKNSELVRKVLRSLPKRLSIKVIVIVEAKDPENLKIDELIRSLQTFKLNLDKCKKVKFKGERSTALQVVDKMPIPNSFAIKELQE
;
A
#
# COMPACT_ATOMS: atom_id res chain seq x y z
N MET A 1 -17.89 -24.62 -14.89
CA MET A 1 -18.48 -23.39 -14.31
C MET A 1 -17.57 -22.70 -13.28
N LEU A 2 -16.29 -23.09 -13.17
CA LEU A 2 -15.30 -22.45 -12.30
C LEU A 2 -14.52 -21.35 -13.03
N THR A 3 -14.10 -21.65 -14.26
CA THR A 3 -13.52 -20.70 -15.22
C THR A 3 -14.35 -19.43 -15.37
N THR A 4 -15.68 -19.54 -15.47
CA THR A 4 -16.57 -18.37 -15.53
C THR A 4 -16.54 -17.54 -14.24
N LYS A 5 -16.52 -18.17 -13.06
CA LYS A 5 -16.37 -17.46 -11.78
C LYS A 5 -15.01 -16.79 -11.70
N PHE A 6 -13.97 -17.45 -12.20
CA PHE A 6 -12.62 -16.90 -12.27
C PHE A 6 -12.59 -15.70 -13.20
N GLU A 7 -13.17 -15.76 -14.39
CA GLU A 7 -13.21 -14.63 -15.33
C GLU A 7 -14.02 -13.44 -14.83
N THR A 8 -15.16 -13.70 -14.17
CA THR A 8 -16.05 -12.66 -13.62
C THR A 8 -15.56 -12.06 -12.31
N LEU A 9 -14.66 -12.73 -11.58
CA LEU A 9 -14.09 -12.24 -10.33
C LEU A 9 -13.42 -10.89 -10.55
N ARG A 10 -13.88 -9.86 -9.84
CA ARG A 10 -13.34 -8.50 -9.87
C ARG A 10 -13.39 -7.90 -8.48
N MET A 11 -12.34 -7.17 -8.11
CA MET A 11 -12.27 -6.50 -6.82
C MET A 11 -13.13 -5.24 -6.86
N GLN A 12 -13.99 -5.07 -5.86
CA GLN A 12 -14.79 -3.84 -5.73
C GLN A 12 -14.00 -2.71 -5.08
N ASP A 13 -14.36 -1.46 -5.37
CA ASP A 13 -13.72 -0.28 -4.74
C ASP A 13 -13.91 -0.25 -3.21
N SER A 14 -15.04 -0.76 -2.72
CA SER A 14 -15.40 -0.84 -1.29
C SER A 14 -14.83 -2.07 -0.59
N GLU A 15 -14.37 -3.07 -1.33
CA GLU A 15 -13.92 -4.35 -0.80
C GLU A 15 -12.49 -4.28 -0.25
N ILE A 16 -12.21 -5.09 0.76
CA ILE A 16 -10.87 -5.22 1.36
C ILE A 16 -10.06 -6.21 0.52
N ILE A 17 -8.77 -5.95 0.32
CA ILE A 17 -7.90 -6.80 -0.50
C ILE A 17 -7.86 -8.23 0.07
N ASP A 18 -7.88 -8.39 1.38
CA ASP A 18 -7.96 -9.70 2.05
C ASP A 18 -9.23 -10.48 1.71
N GLU A 19 -10.40 -9.82 1.66
CA GLU A 19 -11.65 -10.49 1.27
C GLU A 19 -11.61 -10.95 -0.19
N PHE A 20 -11.08 -10.11 -1.08
CA PHE A 20 -10.88 -10.48 -2.48
C PHE A 20 -9.88 -11.63 -2.64
N TYR A 21 -8.78 -11.60 -1.87
CA TYR A 21 -7.78 -12.67 -1.87
C TYR A 21 -8.35 -13.98 -1.34
N GLY A 22 -9.16 -13.95 -0.27
CA GLY A 22 -9.88 -15.12 0.23
C GLY A 22 -10.76 -15.76 -0.85
N LYS A 23 -11.54 -14.96 -1.59
CA LYS A 23 -12.36 -15.46 -2.72
C LYS A 23 -11.51 -16.10 -3.82
N LEU A 24 -10.33 -15.54 -4.10
CA LEU A 24 -9.40 -16.11 -5.07
C LEU A 24 -8.84 -17.46 -4.59
N CYS A 25 -8.45 -17.55 -3.32
CA CYS A 25 -7.99 -18.80 -2.69
C CYS A 25 -9.09 -19.87 -2.68
N ASP A 26 -10.32 -19.52 -2.31
CA ASP A 26 -11.47 -20.42 -2.34
C ASP A 26 -11.71 -20.98 -3.75
N LEU A 27 -11.53 -20.14 -4.76
CA LEU A 27 -11.68 -20.53 -6.15
C LEU A 27 -10.53 -21.41 -6.63
N SER A 28 -9.30 -21.13 -6.20
CA SER A 28 -8.13 -21.96 -6.45
C SER A 28 -8.26 -23.34 -5.79
N ASN A 29 -8.78 -23.40 -4.57
CA ASN A 29 -9.06 -24.65 -3.84
C ASN A 29 -10.16 -25.48 -4.52
N GLN A 30 -11.21 -24.81 -5.01
CA GLN A 30 -12.24 -25.47 -5.82
C GLN A 30 -11.66 -26.01 -7.13
N ALA A 31 -10.75 -25.28 -7.79
CA ALA A 31 -10.11 -25.74 -9.02
C ALA A 31 -9.22 -26.96 -8.76
N PHE A 32 -8.42 -26.89 -7.70
CA PHE A 32 -7.55 -27.98 -7.27
C PHE A 32 -8.34 -29.26 -6.98
N SER A 33 -9.55 -29.13 -6.41
CA SER A 33 -10.45 -30.26 -6.16
C SER A 33 -10.89 -30.98 -7.44
N ILE A 34 -10.85 -30.29 -8.60
CA ILE A 34 -11.23 -30.80 -9.93
C ILE A 34 -9.98 -31.18 -10.74
N ARG A 35 -8.78 -31.13 -10.15
CA ARG A 35 -7.46 -31.29 -10.81
C ARG A 35 -7.15 -30.21 -11.85
N GLU A 36 -7.83 -29.07 -11.80
CA GLU A 36 -7.43 -27.86 -12.51
C GLU A 36 -6.59 -27.00 -11.55
N GLU A 37 -5.29 -26.89 -11.79
CA GLU A 37 -4.42 -26.03 -10.97
C GLU A 37 -4.15 -24.71 -11.71
N TYR A 38 -4.40 -23.58 -11.05
CA TYR A 38 -4.01 -22.28 -11.57
C TYR A 38 -2.55 -22.01 -11.25
N LYS A 39 -1.78 -21.62 -12.27
CA LYS A 39 -0.40 -21.20 -12.06
C LYS A 39 -0.36 -19.86 -11.33
N ASN A 40 0.69 -19.63 -10.56
CA ASN A 40 0.93 -18.34 -9.90
C ASN A 40 0.89 -17.17 -10.89
N SER A 41 1.45 -17.33 -12.09
CA SER A 41 1.43 -16.31 -13.14
C SER A 41 0.00 -15.98 -13.63
N GLU A 42 -0.88 -16.98 -13.72
CA GLU A 42 -2.28 -16.78 -14.07
C GLU A 42 -3.05 -16.05 -12.97
N LEU A 43 -2.82 -16.43 -11.70
CA LEU A 43 -3.41 -15.76 -10.54
C LEU A 43 -2.96 -14.31 -10.46
N VAL A 44 -1.67 -14.03 -10.64
CA VAL A 44 -1.11 -12.67 -10.66
C VAL A 44 -1.73 -11.85 -11.77
N ARG A 45 -1.75 -12.35 -13.01
CA ARG A 45 -2.40 -11.66 -14.14
C ARG A 45 -3.88 -11.42 -13.87
N LYS A 46 -4.55 -12.37 -13.22
CA LYS A 46 -5.96 -12.24 -12.86
C LYS A 46 -6.17 -11.11 -11.85
N VAL A 47 -5.37 -11.05 -10.79
CA VAL A 47 -5.44 -9.96 -9.80
C VAL A 47 -5.19 -8.62 -10.48
N LEU A 48 -4.11 -8.48 -11.26
CA LEU A 48 -3.77 -7.22 -11.95
C LEU A 48 -4.92 -6.71 -12.83
N ARG A 49 -5.62 -7.58 -13.56
CA ARG A 49 -6.79 -7.24 -14.38
C ARG A 49 -8.06 -6.94 -13.57
N SER A 50 -8.14 -7.44 -12.34
CA SER A 50 -9.29 -7.34 -11.46
C SER A 50 -9.23 -6.14 -10.52
N LEU A 51 -8.09 -5.45 -10.47
CA LEU A 51 -7.87 -4.30 -9.60
C LEU A 51 -8.64 -3.06 -10.07
N PRO A 52 -9.16 -2.25 -9.14
CA PRO A 52 -9.72 -0.95 -9.46
C PRO A 52 -8.62 0.02 -9.94
N LYS A 53 -8.98 0.91 -10.88
CA LYS A 53 -8.06 1.87 -11.54
C LYS A 53 -7.21 2.71 -10.57
N ARG A 54 -7.71 2.94 -9.35
CA ARG A 54 -7.05 3.73 -8.30
C ARG A 54 -5.78 3.05 -7.75
N LEU A 55 -5.79 1.72 -7.68
CA LEU A 55 -4.67 0.90 -7.18
C LEU A 55 -3.80 0.39 -8.34
N SER A 56 -4.43 0.21 -9.50
CA SER A 56 -3.87 -0.52 -10.63
C SER A 56 -2.62 0.17 -11.20
N ILE A 57 -2.61 1.48 -11.43
CA ILE A 57 -1.57 2.12 -12.27
C ILE A 57 -0.16 1.98 -11.67
N LYS A 58 0.03 2.24 -10.37
CA LYS A 58 1.37 2.20 -9.77
C LYS A 58 1.84 0.77 -9.51
N VAL A 59 0.96 -0.09 -9.00
CA VAL A 59 1.33 -1.47 -8.65
C VAL A 59 1.52 -2.31 -9.90
N ILE A 60 0.68 -2.14 -10.93
CA ILE A 60 0.83 -2.85 -12.21
C ILE A 60 2.16 -2.49 -12.86
N VAL A 61 2.50 -1.20 -12.98
CA VAL A 61 3.75 -0.79 -13.66
C VAL A 61 4.97 -1.39 -12.97
N ILE A 62 5.01 -1.44 -11.64
CA ILE A 62 6.14 -2.00 -10.88
C ILE A 62 6.21 -3.52 -11.07
N VAL A 63 5.07 -4.20 -11.04
CA VAL A 63 4.99 -5.66 -11.18
C VAL A 63 5.32 -6.10 -12.60
N GLU A 64 4.78 -5.39 -13.59
CA GLU A 64 4.95 -5.64 -15.01
C GLU A 64 6.38 -5.32 -15.48
N ALA A 65 7.05 -4.35 -14.84
CA ALA A 65 8.46 -4.06 -15.11
C ALA A 65 9.44 -5.10 -14.53
N LYS A 66 9.00 -5.95 -13.59
CA LYS A 66 9.88 -6.89 -12.89
C LYS A 66 9.82 -8.30 -13.47
N ASP A 67 8.62 -8.88 -13.55
CA ASP A 67 8.24 -10.09 -14.29
C ASP A 67 7.00 -10.71 -13.63
N PRO A 68 5.82 -10.74 -14.28
CA PRO A 68 4.61 -11.32 -13.71
C PRO A 68 4.65 -12.85 -13.63
N GLU A 69 5.56 -13.51 -14.37
CA GLU A 69 5.74 -14.97 -14.37
C GLU A 69 6.42 -15.48 -13.08
N ASN A 70 7.34 -14.70 -12.54
CA ASN A 70 8.16 -15.08 -11.38
C ASN A 70 7.68 -14.45 -10.06
N LEU A 71 6.69 -13.55 -10.14
CA LEU A 71 6.12 -12.90 -8.98
C LEU A 71 5.19 -13.85 -8.22
N LYS A 72 5.36 -13.92 -6.90
CA LYS A 72 4.42 -14.63 -6.03
C LYS A 72 3.15 -13.81 -5.80
N ILE A 73 2.01 -14.48 -5.81
CA ILE A 73 0.72 -13.85 -5.52
C ILE A 73 0.72 -13.15 -4.15
N ASP A 74 1.33 -13.76 -3.14
CA ASP A 74 1.49 -13.19 -1.80
C ASP A 74 2.23 -11.85 -1.77
N GLU A 75 3.26 -11.70 -2.61
CA GLU A 75 4.03 -10.46 -2.71
C GLU A 75 3.18 -9.35 -3.35
N LEU A 76 2.40 -9.69 -4.38
CA LEU A 76 1.44 -8.77 -4.99
C LEU A 76 0.40 -8.30 -3.97
N ILE A 77 -0.20 -9.23 -3.23
CA ILE A 77 -1.23 -8.92 -2.23
C ILE A 77 -0.67 -8.01 -1.13
N ARG A 78 0.54 -8.29 -0.62
CA ARG A 78 1.22 -7.44 0.36
C ARG A 78 1.49 -6.02 -0.16
N SER A 79 1.91 -5.90 -1.42
CA SER A 79 2.13 -4.61 -2.08
C SER A 79 0.82 -3.82 -2.21
N LEU A 80 -0.26 -4.50 -2.60
CA LEU A 80 -1.59 -3.92 -2.71
C LEU A 80 -2.11 -3.43 -1.36
N GLN A 81 -1.98 -4.22 -0.30
CA GLN A 81 -2.38 -3.85 1.07
C GLN A 81 -1.65 -2.58 1.52
N THR A 82 -0.33 -2.56 1.32
CA THR A 82 0.51 -1.38 1.64
C THR A 82 0.04 -0.16 0.86
N PHE A 83 -0.28 -0.30 -0.42
CA PHE A 83 -0.73 0.81 -1.26
C PHE A 83 -2.11 1.34 -0.82
N LYS A 84 -3.07 0.47 -0.51
CA LYS A 84 -4.39 0.84 0.02
C LYS A 84 -4.27 1.60 1.35
N LEU A 85 -3.43 1.12 2.27
CA LEU A 85 -3.14 1.82 3.54
C LEU A 85 -2.55 3.22 3.32
N ASN A 86 -1.65 3.39 2.35
CA ASN A 86 -1.08 4.70 2.02
C ASN A 86 -2.12 5.66 1.41
N LEU A 87 -3.02 5.17 0.56
CA LEU A 87 -4.12 5.96 0.01
C LEU A 87 -5.09 6.47 1.09
N ASP A 88 -5.47 5.60 2.04
CA ASP A 88 -6.36 6.00 3.13
C ASP A 88 -5.69 6.95 4.13
N LYS A 89 -4.37 6.82 4.32
CA LYS A 89 -3.58 7.82 5.07
C LYS A 89 -3.64 9.19 4.38
N CYS A 90 -3.49 9.26 3.05
CA CYS A 90 -3.57 10.53 2.32
C CYS A 90 -4.96 11.21 2.37
N LYS A 91 -6.06 10.47 2.56
CA LYS A 91 -7.39 11.06 2.77
C LYS A 91 -7.52 11.78 4.12
N LYS A 92 -6.78 11.37 5.14
CA LYS A 92 -6.79 12.01 6.47
C LYS A 92 -5.93 13.28 6.54
N VAL A 93 -5.07 13.55 5.55
CA VAL A 93 -4.20 14.74 5.53
C VAL A 93 -4.86 15.95 4.85
N LYS A 94 -6.17 15.93 4.58
CA LYS A 94 -6.93 17.11 4.13
C LYS A 94 -7.68 17.85 5.25
N PHE A 95 -7.55 17.41 6.51
CA PHE A 95 -7.97 18.19 7.69
C PHE A 95 -6.89 18.16 8.78
N LYS A 96 -5.82 18.93 8.58
CA LYS A 96 -5.13 19.57 9.71
C LYS A 96 -4.63 20.94 9.26
N GLY A 97 -5.59 21.78 8.87
CA GLY A 97 -5.41 23.22 9.01
C GLY A 97 -5.16 23.53 10.49
N GLU A 98 -4.02 24.16 10.73
CA GLU A 98 -3.77 25.21 11.71
C GLU A 98 -4.59 25.15 13.01
N ARG A 99 -3.93 24.83 14.13
CA ARG A 99 -4.12 25.58 15.38
C ARG A 99 -2.78 25.76 16.08
N SER A 100 -2.36 27.02 16.06
CA SER A 100 -1.48 27.68 17.03
C SER A 100 -1.90 27.35 18.46
N THR A 101 -0.95 26.99 19.34
CA THR A 101 -0.96 27.36 20.76
C THR A 101 0.46 27.28 21.34
N ALA A 102 1.00 28.45 21.70
CA ALA A 102 1.93 28.77 22.78
C ALA A 102 3.12 27.84 23.10
N LEU A 103 4.32 28.33 22.79
CA LEU A 103 5.58 27.95 23.44
C LEU A 103 5.42 28.18 24.97
N GLN A 104 5.39 27.11 25.77
CA GLN A 104 5.49 27.24 27.22
C GLN A 104 6.96 27.43 27.58
N VAL A 105 7.28 28.67 27.97
CA VAL A 105 8.51 29.03 28.68
C VAL A 105 8.51 28.33 30.04
N VAL A 106 9.59 27.61 30.34
CA VAL A 106 10.23 27.30 31.64
C VAL A 106 11.23 26.19 31.26
N ASP A 107 12.53 26.44 31.22
CA ASP A 107 13.38 26.52 32.42
C ASP A 107 14.44 27.64 32.36
N LYS A 108 14.53 28.40 33.47
CA LYS A 108 15.78 29.07 33.89
C LYS A 108 16.62 28.01 34.62
N MET A 109 17.92 27.85 34.40
CA MET A 109 19.00 28.68 34.96
C MET A 109 20.38 28.16 34.43
N PRO A 110 21.54 28.81 34.70
CA PRO A 110 22.39 29.36 33.65
C PRO A 110 23.89 29.01 33.82
N ILE A 111 24.61 28.60 32.79
CA ILE A 111 26.08 28.54 32.92
C ILE A 111 26.75 28.64 31.54
N PRO A 112 27.99 29.17 31.46
CA PRO A 112 28.30 30.60 31.51
C PRO A 112 29.00 31.07 30.22
N ASN A 113 28.81 32.34 29.86
CA ASN A 113 29.56 33.00 28.81
C ASN A 113 31.02 33.14 29.22
N SER A 114 31.89 32.30 28.66
CA SER A 114 33.30 32.61 28.51
C SER A 114 33.83 31.95 27.25
N PHE A 115 33.62 32.62 26.11
CA PHE A 115 34.62 32.68 25.07
C PHE A 115 34.49 34.05 24.42
N ALA A 116 35.33 34.97 24.91
CA ALA A 116 35.50 36.29 24.35
C ALA A 116 35.86 36.18 22.87
N ILE A 117 34.98 36.68 21.99
CA ILE A 117 35.36 37.04 20.64
C ILE A 117 35.62 38.55 20.63
N LYS A 118 36.89 38.87 20.37
CA LYS A 118 37.41 40.15 19.91
C LYS A 118 36.58 40.69 18.74
N GLU A 119 36.27 41.97 18.79
CA GLU A 119 36.13 42.93 17.67
C GLU A 119 36.02 44.30 18.39
N LEU A 120 37.07 45.13 18.56
CA LEU A 120 37.72 46.02 17.60
C LEU A 120 36.76 46.77 16.65
N GLN A 121 36.43 48.01 17.05
CA GLN A 121 36.07 49.24 16.30
C GLN A 121 35.16 50.04 17.24
N GLU A 122 35.43 51.28 17.65
CA GLU A 122 36.33 52.37 17.25
C GLU A 122 36.71 53.18 18.50
#